data_AF-A0A534AFB1-F1
#
_entry.id   AF-A0A534AFB1-F1
#
_cell.length_a   1.000
_cell.length_b   1.000
_cell.length_c   1.000
_cell.angle_alpha   90.00
_cell.angle_beta   90.00
_cell.angle_gamma   90.00
#
_symmetry.space_group_name_H-M   'P 1'
#
loop_
_entity.id
_entity.type
_entity.pdbx_description
1 polymer ?
#
loop_
_entity_poly.entity_id
_entity_poly.type
_entity_poly.pdbx_seq_one_letter_code
_entity_poly.pdbx_strand_id
1 'polypeptide(L)'
;PLWGENTAALARSIVNRGYRAVLTCVDTQQLDADFCGREYDDALLDDLPASCDPCGENGEFHTLVYAAPLWREPIALTRGERVLRDGRFQYIDLIEA
;
A
#
# COMPACT_ATOMS: atom_id res chain seq x y z
N PRO A 1 -7.85 4.01 -18.15
CA PRO A 1 -8.92 3.97 -17.12
C PRO A 1 -8.99 2.55 -16.56
N LEU A 2 -9.32 2.36 -15.28
CA LEU A 2 -9.27 1.06 -14.59
C LEU A 2 -10.67 0.56 -14.15
N TRP A 3 -11.73 1.22 -14.63
CA TRP A 3 -13.10 0.96 -14.20
C TRP A 3 -13.59 -0.44 -14.62
N GLY A 4 -14.05 -1.23 -13.65
CA GLY A 4 -14.58 -2.58 -13.88
C GLY A 4 -13.51 -3.65 -14.13
N GLU A 5 -12.24 -3.31 -13.95
CA GLU A 5 -11.14 -4.28 -14.02
C GLU A 5 -11.13 -5.19 -12.78
N ASN A 6 -10.52 -6.37 -12.93
CA ASN A 6 -10.33 -7.28 -11.80
C ASN A 6 -9.20 -6.75 -10.89
N THR A 7 -9.51 -6.42 -9.64
CA THR A 7 -8.57 -5.79 -8.70
C THR A 7 -7.38 -6.68 -8.38
N ALA A 8 -7.57 -7.99 -8.20
CA ALA A 8 -6.46 -8.92 -7.94
C ALA A 8 -5.46 -9.00 -9.11
N ALA A 9 -5.95 -9.11 -10.34
CA ALA A 9 -5.11 -9.12 -11.53
C ALA A 9 -4.41 -7.76 -11.73
N LEU A 10 -5.12 -6.66 -11.45
CA LEU A 10 -4.58 -5.30 -11.55
C LEU A 10 -3.46 -5.05 -10.53
N ALA A 11 -3.67 -5.43 -9.27
CA ALA A 11 -2.69 -5.33 -8.19
C ALA A 11 -1.37 -6.02 -8.56
N ARG A 12 -1.44 -7.29 -8.99
CA ARG A 12 -0.27 -8.05 -9.46
C ARG A 12 0.37 -7.41 -10.69
N SER A 13 -0.43 -6.88 -11.62
CA SER A 13 0.08 -6.18 -12.80
C SER A 13 0.88 -4.93 -12.42
N ILE A 14 0.45 -4.16 -11.43
CA ILE A 14 1.19 -2.99 -10.93
C ILE A 14 2.56 -3.40 -10.37
N VAL A 15 2.60 -4.43 -9.52
CA VAL A 15 3.86 -4.97 -8.97
C VAL A 15 4.78 -5.46 -10.08
N ASN A 16 4.26 -6.27 -11.01
CA ASN A 16 5.01 -6.84 -12.13
C ASN A 16 5.53 -5.79 -13.11
N ARG A 17 4.83 -4.65 -13.23
CA ARG A 17 5.29 -3.52 -14.07
C ARG A 17 6.44 -2.76 -13.43
N GLY A 18 6.81 -3.02 -12.17
CA GLY A 18 7.94 -2.38 -11.50
C GLY A 18 7.58 -1.12 -10.73
N TYR A 19 6.30 -0.91 -10.41
CA TYR A 19 5.91 0.11 -9.45
C TYR A 19 6.34 -0.32 -8.04
N ARG A 20 6.78 0.65 -7.23
CA ARG A 20 7.12 0.47 -5.83
C ARG A 20 6.28 1.41 -5.00
N ALA A 21 5.56 0.85 -4.05
CA ALA A 21 4.74 1.61 -3.13
C ALA A 21 4.82 1.01 -1.73
N VAL A 22 4.45 1.80 -0.73
CA VAL A 22 4.39 1.39 0.67
C VAL A 22 3.01 1.73 1.21
N LEU A 23 2.44 0.88 2.07
CA LEU A 23 1.19 1.19 2.77
C LEU A 23 1.45 2.29 3.79
N THR A 24 0.78 3.43 3.65
CA THR A 24 0.96 4.61 4.52
C THR A 24 -0.16 4.79 5.54
N CYS A 25 -1.32 4.21 5.28
CA CYS A 25 -2.48 4.23 6.16
C CYS A 25 -3.21 2.89 6.05
N VAL A 26 -3.63 2.32 7.17
CA VAL A 26 -4.46 1.11 7.23
C VAL A 26 -5.65 1.38 8.16
N ASP A 27 -6.84 1.04 7.69
CA ASP A 27 -8.04 0.99 8.54
C ASP A 27 -8.02 -0.29 9.38
N THR A 28 -7.73 -0.15 10.67
CA THR A 28 -7.55 -1.28 11.60
C THR A 28 -8.83 -2.03 11.90
N GLN A 29 -9.99 -1.56 11.41
CA GLN A 29 -11.25 -2.30 11.48
C GLN A 29 -11.43 -3.28 10.32
N GLN A 30 -10.61 -3.17 9.27
CA GLN A 30 -10.70 -3.99 8.05
C GLN A 30 -9.44 -4.85 7.83
N LEU A 31 -8.26 -4.34 8.21
CA LEU A 31 -6.97 -5.00 8.02
C LEU A 31 -6.08 -4.78 9.25
N ASP A 32 -5.18 -5.72 9.55
CA ASP A 32 -4.31 -5.61 10.72
C ASP A 32 -3.36 -4.39 10.61
N ALA A 33 -3.16 -3.68 11.72
CA ALA A 33 -2.30 -2.49 11.80
C ALA A 33 -0.85 -2.75 11.34
N ASP A 34 -0.36 -4.00 11.45
CA ASP A 34 0.97 -4.42 11.03
C ASP A 34 1.16 -4.49 9.51
N PHE A 35 0.09 -4.34 8.73
CA PHE A 35 0.21 -4.08 7.30
C PHE A 35 0.75 -2.67 6.99
N CYS A 36 0.58 -1.71 7.92
CA CYS A 36 1.04 -0.34 7.72
C CYS A 36 2.57 -0.26 7.74
N GLY A 37 3.16 0.29 6.67
CA GLY A 37 4.60 0.36 6.44
C GLY A 37 5.19 -0.79 5.63
N ARG A 38 4.40 -1.80 5.29
CA ARG A 38 4.85 -2.86 4.36
C ARG A 38 4.94 -2.34 2.93
N GLU A 39 5.86 -2.91 2.16
CA GLU A 39 5.90 -2.71 0.71
C GLU A 39 4.62 -3.28 0.08
N TYR A 40 4.14 -2.63 -0.98
CA TYR A 40 3.12 -3.16 -1.86
C TYR A 40 3.79 -4.04 -2.90
N ASP A 41 3.99 -5.30 -2.53
CA ASP A 41 4.68 -6.32 -3.31
C ASP A 41 3.92 -7.64 -3.33
N ASP A 42 4.50 -8.66 -3.96
CA ASP A 42 3.83 -9.95 -4.08
C ASP A 42 3.56 -10.62 -2.73
N ALA A 43 4.44 -10.41 -1.74
CA ALA A 43 4.30 -10.99 -0.41
C ALA A 43 3.18 -10.31 0.39
N LEU A 44 3.05 -8.98 0.29
CA LEU A 44 1.88 -8.29 0.83
C LEU A 44 0.59 -8.84 0.23
N LEU A 45 0.53 -8.95 -1.10
CA LEU A 45 -0.67 -9.40 -1.80
C LEU A 45 -1.04 -10.85 -1.46
N ASP A 46 -0.06 -11.72 -1.21
CA ASP A 46 -0.31 -13.09 -0.75
C ASP A 46 -0.81 -13.15 0.71
N ASP A 47 -0.40 -12.19 1.55
CA ASP A 47 -0.79 -12.12 2.96
C ASP A 47 -2.15 -11.42 3.20
N LEU A 48 -2.70 -10.72 2.20
CA LEU A 48 -3.98 -10.03 2.35
C LEU A 48 -5.11 -11.04 2.66
N PRO A 49 -5.96 -10.76 3.65
CA PRO A 49 -7.12 -11.60 3.93
C PRO A 49 -8.10 -11.52 2.75
N ALA A 50 -8.84 -12.60 2.49
CA ALA A 50 -9.79 -12.67 1.38
C ALA A 50 -10.91 -11.61 1.43
N SER A 51 -11.12 -10.95 2.57
CA SER A 51 -12.07 -9.85 2.75
C SER A 51 -11.52 -8.48 2.33
N CYS A 52 -10.21 -8.34 2.10
CA CYS A 52 -9.57 -7.09 1.73
C CYS A 52 -9.44 -7.01 0.21
N ASP A 53 -9.89 -5.91 -0.38
CA ASP A 53 -9.61 -5.65 -1.79
C ASP A 53 -8.12 -5.35 -1.99
N PRO A 54 -7.42 -6.05 -2.90
CA PRO A 54 -5.98 -5.90 -3.09
C PRO A 54 -5.58 -4.55 -3.68
N CYS A 55 -6.50 -3.77 -4.22
CA CYS A 55 -6.28 -2.37 -4.63
C CYS A 55 -6.69 -1.37 -3.55
N GLY A 56 -7.25 -1.81 -2.42
CA GLY A 56 -7.72 -0.95 -1.33
C GLY A 56 -8.98 -0.15 -1.70
N GLU A 57 -9.80 -0.64 -2.64
CA GLU A 57 -10.94 0.11 -3.19
C GLU A 57 -12.02 0.46 -2.16
N ASN A 58 -12.12 -0.27 -1.03
CA ASN A 58 -13.10 -0.03 0.01
C ASN A 58 -12.53 0.77 1.20
N GLY A 59 -11.33 1.34 1.05
CA GLY A 59 -10.67 2.15 2.07
C GLY A 59 -9.94 1.32 3.13
N GLU A 60 -9.60 0.07 2.84
CA GLU A 60 -8.84 -0.82 3.73
C GLU A 60 -7.44 -0.25 4.03
N PHE A 61 -6.80 0.33 3.01
CA PHE A 61 -5.50 0.96 3.13
C PHE A 61 -5.27 2.02 2.04
N HIS A 62 -4.25 2.86 2.26
CA HIS A 62 -3.69 3.77 1.26
C HIS A 62 -2.21 3.49 1.09
N THR A 63 -1.71 3.72 -0.13
CA THR A 63 -0.30 3.56 -0.46
C THR A 63 0.31 4.85 -0.96
N LEU A 64 1.61 5.04 -0.76
CA LEU A 64 2.42 6.03 -1.47
C LEU A 64 3.36 5.33 -2.44
N VAL A 65 3.29 5.69 -3.73
CA VAL A 65 4.20 5.23 -4.78
C VAL A 65 5.46 6.07 -4.73
N TYR A 66 6.63 5.44 -4.56
CA TYR A 66 7.92 6.12 -4.45
C TYR A 66 8.89 5.75 -5.59
N ALA A 67 8.57 4.73 -6.39
CA ALA A 67 9.24 4.49 -7.66
C ALA A 67 8.25 3.91 -8.68
N ALA A 68 8.44 4.25 -9.95
CA ALA A 68 7.62 3.73 -11.03
C ALA A 68 8.43 3.63 -12.32
N PRO A 69 7.96 2.82 -13.29
CA PRO A 69 8.51 2.85 -14.64
C PRO A 69 8.54 4.28 -15.19
N LEU A 70 9.60 4.60 -15.94
CA LEU A 70 9.87 5.91 -16.55
C LEU A 70 10.32 7.01 -15.57
N TRP A 71 10.33 6.77 -14.25
CA TRP A 71 10.97 7.70 -13.32
C TRP A 71 12.48 7.61 -13.48
N ARG A 72 13.18 8.75 -13.42
CA ARG A 72 14.65 8.81 -13.50
C ARG A 72 15.28 8.19 -12.25
N GLU A 73 14.70 8.47 -11.10
CA GLU A 73 15.15 7.97 -9.80
C GLU A 73 13.95 7.80 -8.85
N PRO A 74 14.04 6.87 -7.88
CA PRO A 74 13.07 6.77 -6.79
C PRO A 74 13.10 7.99 -5.88
N ILE A 75 12.00 8.25 -5.18
CA ILE A 75 12.00 9.15 -4.02
C ILE A 75 12.67 8.40 -2.86
N ALA A 76 13.78 8.95 -2.36
CA ALA A 76 14.50 8.40 -1.22
C ALA A 76 13.69 8.66 0.06
N LEU A 77 13.14 7.60 0.65
CA LEU A 77 12.27 7.66 1.82
C LEU A 77 12.73 6.70 2.91
N THR A 78 12.57 7.12 4.16
CA THR A 78 12.73 6.27 5.33
C THR A 78 11.40 6.16 6.09
N ARG A 79 11.16 5.02 6.72
CA ARG A 79 10.00 4.79 7.59
C ARG A 79 10.20 5.54 8.90
N GLY A 80 9.26 6.44 9.20
CA GLY A 80 9.22 7.24 10.42
C GLY A 80 8.32 6.62 11.50
N GLU A 81 7.63 7.50 12.22
CA GLU A 81 6.75 7.11 13.33
C GLU A 81 5.52 6.32 12.85
N ARG A 82 5.10 5.32 13.62
CA ARG A 82 3.81 4.65 13.48
C ARG A 82 2.83 5.23 14.50
N VAL A 83 1.72 5.80 14.03
CA VAL A 83 0.72 6.45 14.91
C VAL A 83 -0.69 5.95 14.60
N LEU A 84 -1.41 5.49 15.63
CA LEU A 84 -2.85 5.23 15.54
C LEU A 84 -3.62 6.54 15.76
N ARG A 85 -4.42 6.95 14.77
CA ARG A 85 -5.29 8.13 14.85
C ARG A 85 -6.75 7.71 14.90
N ASP A 86 -7.54 8.50 15.61
CA ASP A 86 -8.99 8.32 15.80
C ASP A 86 -9.40 6.92 16.29
N GLY A 87 -8.47 6.19 16.92
CA GLY A 87 -8.67 4.81 17.36
C GLY A 87 -8.95 3.82 16.22
N ARG A 88 -8.66 4.18 14.96
CA ARG A 88 -9.04 3.39 13.77
C ARG A 88 -7.98 3.33 12.69
N PHE A 89 -7.24 4.41 12.44
CA PHE A 89 -6.34 4.48 11.30
C PHE A 89 -4.90 4.41 11.75
N GLN A 90 -4.22 3.32 11.41
CA GLN A 90 -2.79 3.17 11.64
C GLN A 90 -2.04 3.87 10.51
N TYR A 91 -1.28 4.91 10.83
CA TYR A 91 -0.42 5.62 9.90
C TYR A 91 1.04 5.21 10.10
N ILE A 92 1.83 5.39 9.04
CA ILE A 92 3.29 5.45 9.10
C ILE A 92 3.77 6.69 8.37
N ASP A 93 4.65 7.45 9.01
CA ASP A 93 5.28 8.60 8.38
C ASP A 93 6.33 8.11 7.37
N LEU A 94 6.41 8.79 6.23
CA LEU A 94 7.50 8.64 5.28
C LEU A 94 8.27 9.95 5.25
N ILE A 95 9.52 9.89 5.68
CA ILE A 95 10.41 11.05 5.77
C ILE A 95 11.48 10.96 4.67
N GLU A 96 11.95 12.12 4.21
CA GLU A 96 13.09 12.18 3.30
C GLU A 96 14.31 11.51 3.95
N ALA A 97 15.00 10.67 3.17
CA ALA A 97 16.17 9.91 3.61
C ALA A 97 17.48 10.71 3.48
#